data_AF-A0A117LJB5-F1
#
_entry.id   AF-A0A117LJB5-F1
#
_cell.length_a   1.000
_cell.length_b   1.000
_cell.length_c   1.000
_cell.angle_alpha   90.00
_cell.angle_beta   90.00
_cell.angle_gamma   90.00
#
_symmetry.space_group_name_H-M   'P 1'
#
loop_
_entity.id
_entity.type
_entity.pdbx_description
1 polymer ?
#
loop_
_entity_poly.entity_id
_entity_poly.type
_entity_poly.pdbx_seq_one_letter_code
_entity_poly.pdbx_strand_id
1 'polypeptide(L)'
;MACFLVPMGEAIVTTVIKKVVEKNEKEAGVKEASQTRVSWSRKLSWLNRLLWGGVLLLALEHIWHGEVVLWPPFLTAMNNPADIGPMLHEVATIGTGMAVFVTIVWLIMISIADQKAKAIQPAVKAEADA
;
A
#
# COMPACT_ATOMS: atom_id res chain seq x y z
N MET A 1 2.39 18.79 8.17
CA MET A 1 3.11 18.98 6.88
C MET A 1 2.80 17.78 5.99
N ALA A 2 2.45 17.95 4.72
CA ALA A 2 1.85 16.92 3.83
C ALA A 2 2.62 15.58 3.62
N CYS A 3 2.85 14.83 4.69
CA CYS A 3 3.60 13.59 4.76
C CYS A 3 2.86 12.41 4.13
N PHE A 4 1.56 12.57 3.84
CA PHE A 4 0.75 11.60 3.10
C PHE A 4 1.13 11.49 1.61
N LEU A 5 1.89 12.45 1.05
CA LEU A 5 2.29 12.45 -0.36
C LEU A 5 3.24 11.29 -0.70
N VAL A 6 4.15 10.94 0.20
CA VAL A 6 5.09 9.83 0.01
C VAL A 6 4.36 8.47 -0.07
N PRO A 7 3.52 8.07 0.92
CA PRO A 7 2.75 6.84 0.82
C PRO A 7 1.70 6.88 -0.30
N MET A 8 1.21 8.07 -0.71
CA MET A 8 0.37 8.21 -1.90
C MET A 8 1.14 7.83 -3.18
N GLY A 9 2.37 8.33 -3.33
CA GLY A 9 3.25 7.96 -4.45
C GLY A 9 3.50 6.46 -4.49
N GLU A 10 3.81 5.86 -3.33
CA GLU A 10 3.97 4.41 -3.20
C GLU A 10 2.71 3.65 -3.63
N ALA A 11 1.53 4.07 -3.15
CA ALA A 11 0.25 3.46 -3.47
C ALA A 11 -0.07 3.44 -4.98
N ILE A 12 0.32 4.50 -5.69
CA ILE A 12 0.15 4.60 -7.14
C ILE A 12 1.04 3.56 -7.84
N VAL A 13 2.33 3.51 -7.46
CA VAL A 13 3.29 2.56 -8.03
C VAL A 13 2.84 1.11 -7.79
N THR A 14 2.44 0.77 -6.56
CA THR A 14 1.97 -0.57 -6.22
C THR A 14 0.67 -0.93 -6.95
N THR A 15 -0.19 0.06 -7.24
CA THR A 15 -1.40 -0.13 -8.06
C THR A 15 -1.07 -0.43 -9.52
N VAL A 16 -0.09 0.27 -10.10
CA VAL A 16 0.38 -0.01 -11.47
C VAL A 16 0.99 -1.41 -11.54
N ILE A 17 1.89 -1.75 -10.60
CA ILE A 17 2.51 -3.09 -10.54
C ILE A 17 1.44 -4.17 -10.40
N LYS A 18 0.46 -3.98 -9.50
CA LYS A 18 -0.66 -4.89 -9.33
C LYS A 18 -1.40 -5.13 -10.65
N LYS A 19 -1.71 -4.06 -11.40
CA LYS A 19 -2.46 -4.16 -12.67
C LYS A 19 -1.67 -4.92 -13.74
N VAL A 20 -0.35 -4.75 -13.77
CA VAL A 20 0.54 -5.51 -14.67
C VAL A 20 0.60 -6.99 -14.28
N VAL A 21 0.76 -7.28 -12.98
CA VAL A 21 0.75 -8.65 -12.44
C VAL A 21 -0.58 -9.35 -12.72
N GLU A 22 -1.72 -8.70 -12.45
CA GLU A 22 -3.04 -9.25 -12.74
C GLU A 22 -3.25 -9.55 -14.22
N LYS A 23 -2.67 -8.73 -15.10
CA LYS A 23 -2.74 -8.97 -16.54
C LYS A 23 -1.91 -10.19 -16.94
N ASN A 24 -0.67 -10.29 -16.44
CA ASN A 24 0.20 -11.45 -16.67
C ASN A 24 -0.41 -12.75 -16.13
N GLU A 25 -1.03 -12.72 -14.93
CA GLU A 25 -1.71 -13.89 -14.35
C GLU A 25 -2.92 -14.33 -15.20
N LYS A 26 -3.65 -13.38 -15.83
CA LYS A 26 -4.77 -13.68 -16.73
C LYS A 26 -4.31 -14.21 -18.09
N GLU A 27 -3.23 -13.67 -18.63
CA GLU A 27 -2.64 -14.07 -19.92
C GLU A 27 -1.95 -15.44 -19.83
N ALA A 28 -1.33 -15.76 -18.69
CA ALA A 28 -0.68 -17.06 -18.44
C ALA A 28 -1.66 -18.22 -18.18
N GLY A 29 -2.97 -18.02 -18.32
CA GLY A 29 -3.96 -19.10 -18.24
C GLY A 29 -4.02 -19.81 -16.88
N VAL A 30 -3.53 -19.20 -15.80
CA VAL A 30 -3.58 -19.78 -14.45
C VAL A 30 -4.99 -19.64 -13.89
N LYS A 31 -5.92 -20.41 -14.46
CA LYS A 31 -7.26 -20.65 -13.91
C LYS A 31 -7.32 -21.90 -13.02
N GLU A 32 -6.27 -22.73 -12.98
CA GLU A 32 -6.29 -23.98 -12.20
C GLU A 32 -5.31 -24.04 -11.01
N ALA A 33 -4.20 -23.29 -10.98
CA ALA A 33 -3.27 -23.37 -9.85
C ALA A 33 -3.64 -22.46 -8.65
N SER A 34 -4.77 -21.75 -8.73
CA SER A 34 -5.20 -20.76 -7.73
C SER A 34 -5.94 -21.36 -6.52
N GLN A 35 -6.08 -22.68 -6.42
CA GLN A 35 -6.73 -23.30 -5.26
C GLN A 35 -5.79 -23.51 -4.05
N THR A 36 -4.47 -23.38 -4.20
CA THR A 36 -3.52 -23.76 -3.13
C THR A 36 -2.50 -22.69 -2.71
N ARG A 37 -2.34 -21.57 -3.42
CA ARG A 37 -1.45 -20.47 -2.98
C ARG A 37 -2.12 -19.10 -3.14
N VAL A 38 -1.95 -18.24 -2.14
CA VAL A 38 -2.40 -16.83 -2.20
C VAL A 38 -1.70 -16.16 -3.38
N SER A 39 -2.47 -15.76 -4.41
CA SER A 39 -1.93 -15.15 -5.63
C SER A 39 -1.20 -13.84 -5.33
N TRP A 40 -0.20 -13.50 -6.17
CA TRP A 40 0.60 -12.30 -5.97
C TRP A 40 -0.24 -11.03 -6.15
N SER A 41 -1.20 -11.06 -7.08
CA SER A 41 -2.25 -10.03 -7.22
C SER A 41 -3.04 -9.77 -5.94
N ARG A 42 -3.40 -10.82 -5.19
CA ARG A 42 -4.14 -10.71 -3.92
C ARG A 42 -3.30 -10.04 -2.84
N LYS A 43 -2.02 -10.43 -2.72
CA LYS A 43 -1.05 -9.84 -1.79
C LYS A 43 -0.83 -8.34 -2.04
N LEU A 44 -0.64 -7.96 -3.31
CA LEU A 44 -0.53 -6.56 -3.72
C LEU A 44 -1.84 -5.78 -3.51
N SER A 45 -2.98 -6.43 -3.67
CA SER A 45 -4.27 -5.78 -3.39
C SER A 45 -4.46 -5.46 -1.90
N TRP A 46 -3.89 -6.23 -0.98
CA TRP A 46 -3.90 -5.92 0.45
C TRP A 46 -3.00 -4.73 0.77
N LEU A 47 -1.80 -4.68 0.18
CA LEU A 47 -0.92 -3.51 0.31
C LEU A 47 -1.61 -2.23 -0.15
N ASN A 48 -2.24 -2.26 -1.34
CA ASN A 48 -2.94 -1.09 -1.86
C ASN A 48 -4.06 -0.61 -0.94
N ARG A 49 -4.80 -1.53 -0.31
CA ARG A 49 -5.87 -1.15 0.64
C ARG A 49 -5.29 -0.50 1.89
N LEU A 50 -4.17 -1.00 2.41
CA LEU A 50 -3.49 -0.41 3.57
C LEU A 50 -2.94 0.99 3.23
N LEU A 51 -2.24 1.12 2.10
CA LEU A 51 -1.66 2.39 1.66
C LEU A 51 -2.74 3.43 1.36
N TRP A 52 -3.76 3.10 0.55
CA TRP A 52 -4.84 4.04 0.26
C TRP A 52 -5.68 4.40 1.49
N GLY A 53 -5.89 3.45 2.41
CA GLY A 53 -6.57 3.71 3.68
C GLY A 53 -5.80 4.70 4.55
N GLY A 54 -4.49 4.50 4.71
CA GLY A 54 -3.63 5.40 5.47
C GLY A 54 -3.51 6.78 4.82
N VAL A 55 -3.33 6.84 3.50
CA VAL A 55 -3.28 8.09 2.73
C VAL A 55 -4.57 8.89 2.90
N LEU A 56 -5.74 8.24 2.79
CA LEU A 56 -7.03 8.93 2.93
C LEU A 56 -7.20 9.50 4.35
N LEU A 57 -6.86 8.72 5.37
CA LEU A 57 -6.97 9.16 6.77
C LEU A 57 -6.02 10.33 7.05
N LEU A 58 -4.76 10.23 6.65
CA LEU A 58 -3.76 11.28 6.85
C LEU A 58 -4.08 12.54 6.03
N ALA A 59 -4.61 12.40 4.81
CA ALA A 59 -5.06 13.54 4.02
C ALA A 59 -6.21 14.28 4.71
N LEU A 60 -7.18 13.55 5.28
CA LEU A 60 -8.25 14.15 6.07
C LEU A 60 -7.73 14.85 7.34
N GLU A 61 -6.75 14.26 8.03
CA GLU A 61 -6.09 14.89 9.17
C GLU A 61 -5.45 16.23 8.77
N HIS A 62 -4.72 16.26 7.67
CA HIS A 62 -4.06 17.48 7.20
C HIS A 62 -5.02 18.56 6.71
N ILE A 63 -6.16 18.15 6.12
CA ILE A 63 -7.26 19.07 5.78
C ILE A 63 -7.89 19.63 7.06
N TRP A 64 -8.12 18.77 8.06
CA TRP A 64 -8.70 19.17 9.35
C TRP A 64 -7.79 20.09 10.15
N HIS A 65 -6.48 19.85 10.11
CA HIS A 65 -5.46 20.69 10.74
C HIS A 65 -5.17 22.00 9.98
N GLY A 66 -5.79 22.23 8.82
CA GLY A 66 -5.63 23.46 8.04
C GLY A 66 -4.30 23.58 7.29
N GLU A 67 -3.55 22.48 7.19
CA GLU A 67 -2.29 22.41 6.45
C GLU A 67 -2.50 22.16 4.94
N VAL A 68 -3.65 21.56 4.60
CA VAL A 68 -4.08 21.32 3.22
C VAL A 68 -5.40 22.03 2.95
N VAL A 69 -5.41 22.89 1.94
CA VAL A 69 -6.59 23.63 1.46
C VAL A 69 -6.92 23.24 0.03
N LEU A 70 -8.21 23.28 -0.32
CA LEU A 70 -8.70 22.93 -1.66
C LEU A 70 -8.53 24.08 -2.69
N TRP A 71 -8.02 25.23 -2.26
CA TRP A 71 -7.68 26.36 -3.12
C TRP A 71 -6.15 26.54 -3.19
N PRO A 72 -5.60 27.02 -4.31
CA PRO A 72 -4.17 27.27 -4.43
C PRO A 72 -3.74 28.44 -3.52
N PRO A 73 -2.58 28.36 -2.82
CA PRO A 73 -1.63 27.25 -2.78
C PRO A 73 -2.10 26.12 -1.84
N PHE A 74 -2.28 24.91 -2.38
CA PHE A 74 -2.88 23.75 -1.68
C PHE A 74 -2.18 23.37 -0.37
N LEU A 75 -0.88 23.69 -0.25
CA LEU A 75 -0.10 23.60 0.98
C LEU A 75 0.06 25.00 1.54
N THR A 76 -0.60 25.30 2.65
CA THR A 76 -0.56 26.65 3.27
C THR A 76 0.86 27.09 3.65
N ALA A 77 1.75 26.13 3.90
CA ALA A 77 3.18 26.35 4.17
C ALA A 77 4.01 26.79 2.94
N MET A 78 3.48 26.69 1.71
CA MET A 78 4.16 27.21 0.50
C MET A 78 4.01 28.73 0.30
N ASN A 79 3.34 29.42 1.22
CA ASN A 79 3.11 30.87 1.11
C ASN A 79 4.41 31.69 1.30
N ASN A 80 5.46 31.08 1.86
CA ASN A 80 6.80 31.67 1.96
C ASN A 80 7.84 30.75 1.28
N PRO A 81 8.55 31.23 0.25
CA PRO A 81 9.52 30.42 -0.48
C PRO A 81 10.72 29.94 0.37
N ALA A 82 11.04 30.62 1.47
CA ALA A 82 12.10 30.20 2.39
C ALA A 82 11.76 28.91 3.16
N ASP A 83 10.48 28.63 3.36
CA ASP A 83 10.00 27.51 4.19
C ASP A 83 9.74 26.23 3.39
N ILE A 84 9.83 26.29 2.05
CA ILE A 84 9.59 25.16 1.15
C ILE A 84 10.63 24.05 1.33
N GLY A 85 11.92 24.41 1.41
CA GLY A 85 13.03 23.47 1.57
C GLY A 85 12.93 22.60 2.83
N PRO A 86 12.86 23.19 4.03
CA PRO A 86 12.70 22.42 5.28
C PRO A 86 11.39 21.63 5.30
N MET A 87 10.28 22.19 4.81
CA MET A 87 9.00 21.47 4.73
C MET A 87 9.09 20.21 3.86
N LEU A 88 9.74 20.28 2.70
CA LEU A 88 9.92 19.12 1.82
C LEU A 88 10.82 18.05 2.45
N HIS A 89 11.84 18.46 3.21
CA HIS A 89 12.72 17.52 3.90
C HIS A 89 11.99 16.75 5.01
N GLU A 90 11.09 17.41 5.74
CA GLU A 90 10.23 16.77 6.75
C GLU A 90 9.23 15.82 6.11
N VAL A 91 8.59 16.23 5.01
CA VAL A 91 7.69 15.35 4.22
C VAL A 91 8.45 14.11 3.71
N ALA A 92 9.69 14.29 3.22
CA ALA A 92 10.50 13.20 2.73
C ALA A 92 10.91 12.23 3.84
N THR A 93 11.43 12.73 4.97
CA THR A 93 11.93 11.87 6.06
C THR A 93 10.80 11.19 6.83
N ILE A 94 9.78 11.93 7.25
CA ILE A 94 8.64 11.40 8.01
C ILE A 94 7.75 10.54 7.11
N GLY A 95 7.44 11.02 5.90
CA GLY A 95 6.66 10.26 4.93
C GLY A 95 7.33 8.95 4.53
N THR A 96 8.66 8.95 4.36
CA THR A 96 9.42 7.71 4.09
C THR A 96 9.41 6.77 5.30
N GLY A 97 9.56 7.30 6.52
CA GLY A 97 9.46 6.47 7.73
C GLY A 97 8.11 5.77 7.86
N MET A 98 7.02 6.48 7.54
CA MET A 98 5.67 5.92 7.54
C MET A 98 5.49 4.86 6.43
N ALA A 99 5.96 5.13 5.21
CA ALA A 99 5.95 4.18 4.10
C ALA A 99 6.67 2.87 4.47
N VAL A 100 7.91 2.98 4.98
CA VAL A 100 8.70 1.83 5.42
C VAL A 100 7.96 1.05 6.50
N PHE A 101 7.36 1.72 7.48
CA PHE A 101 6.58 1.03 8.52
C PHE A 101 5.41 0.22 7.94
N VAL A 102 4.64 0.80 7.02
CA VAL A 102 3.51 0.11 6.36
C VAL A 102 3.99 -1.10 5.55
N THR A 103 5.11 -0.98 4.83
CA THR A 103 5.70 -2.11 4.08
C THR A 103 6.13 -3.26 5.00
N ILE A 104 6.73 -2.96 6.15
CA ILE A 104 7.12 -3.98 7.14
C ILE A 104 5.89 -4.71 7.68
N VAL A 105 4.85 -3.96 8.08
CA VAL A 105 3.59 -4.55 8.55
C VAL A 105 2.96 -5.45 7.48
N TRP A 106 2.99 -5.03 6.23
CA TRP A 106 2.50 -5.83 5.12
C TRP A 106 3.33 -7.11 4.88
N LEU A 107 4.66 -7.04 4.97
CA LEU A 107 5.53 -8.23 4.86
C LEU A 107 5.24 -9.26 5.96
N ILE A 108 5.02 -8.79 7.20
CA ILE A 108 4.62 -9.66 8.32
C ILE A 108 3.28 -10.31 8.03
N MET A 109 2.30 -9.54 7.55
CA MET A 109 0.97 -10.04 7.20
C MET A 109 1.03 -11.11 6.09
N ILE A 110 1.84 -10.90 5.05
CA ILE A 110 2.05 -11.90 4.00
C ILE A 110 2.68 -13.16 4.56
N SER A 111 3.70 -13.02 5.42
CA SER A 111 4.39 -14.16 6.01
C SER A 111 3.44 -15.05 6.80
N ILE A 112 2.55 -14.45 7.60
CA ILE A 112 1.51 -15.16 8.35
C ILE A 112 0.50 -15.82 7.39
N ALA A 113 0.05 -15.09 6.36
CA ALA A 113 -0.90 -15.62 5.38
C ALA A 113 -0.33 -16.81 4.61
N ASP A 114 0.94 -16.77 4.22
CA ASP A 114 1.64 -17.85 3.54
C ASP A 114 1.82 -19.07 4.44
N GLN A 115 2.18 -18.86 5.73
CA GLN A 115 2.28 -19.96 6.70
C GLN A 115 0.92 -20.65 6.90
N LYS A 116 -0.16 -19.89 7.05
CA LYS A 116 -1.52 -20.45 7.19
C LYS A 116 -1.98 -21.14 5.91
N ALA A 117 -1.77 -20.55 4.74
CA ALA A 117 -2.10 -21.17 3.47
C ALA A 117 -1.32 -22.49 3.25
N LYS A 118 -0.06 -22.55 3.70
CA LYS A 118 0.75 -23.78 3.66
C LYS A 118 0.24 -24.85 4.64
N ALA A 119 -0.27 -24.46 5.81
CA ALA A 119 -0.82 -25.38 6.80
C ALA A 119 -2.19 -25.96 6.41
N ILE A 120 -3.00 -25.22 5.64
CA ILE A 120 -4.34 -25.66 5.21
C ILE A 120 -4.25 -26.64 4.01
N GLN A 121 -3.26 -26.49 3.13
CA GLN A 121 -3.03 -27.38 1.99
C GLN A 121 -2.96 -28.89 2.30
N PRO A 122 -2.20 -29.36 3.32
CA PRO A 122 -2.15 -30.78 3.65
C PRO A 122 -3.47 -31.32 4.24
N ALA A 123 -4.25 -30.48 4.94
CA ALA A 123 -5.52 -30.88 5.54
C ALA A 123 -6.62 -31.07 4.48
N VAL A 124 -6.72 -30.14 3.52
CA VAL A 124 -7.70 -30.24 2.42
C VAL A 124 -7.39 -31.42 1.50
N LYS A 125 -6.11 -31.72 1.27
CA LYS A 125 -5.72 -32.88 0.45
C LYS A 125 -6.04 -34.21 1.14
N ALA A 126 -5.83 -34.30 2.46
CA ALA A 126 -6.17 -35.49 3.25
C ALA A 126 -7.67 -35.77 3.33
N GLU A 127 -8.52 -34.73 3.30
CA GLU A 127 -9.98 -34.87 3.29
C GLU A 127 -10.53 -35.19 1.89
N ALA A 128 -9.83 -34.79 0.82
CA ALA A 128 -10.20 -35.12 -0.56
C ALA A 128 -9.81 -36.55 -0.97
N ASP A 129 -8.80 -37.14 -0.30
CA ASP A 129 -8.31 -38.50 -0.54
C ASP A 129 -8.98 -39.57 0.38
N ALA A 130 -9.93 -39.17 1.24
CA ALA A 130 -10.67 -40.01 2.19
C ALA A 130 -12.12 -40.30 1.74
#